data_AF-A0A133YAA9-F1
#
_entry.id   AF-A0A133YAA9-F1
#
_cell.length_a   1.000
_cell.length_b   1.000
_cell.length_c   1.000
_cell.angle_alpha   90.00
_cell.angle_beta   90.00
_cell.angle_gamma   90.00
#
_symmetry.space_group_name_H-M   'P 1'
#
loop_
_entity.id
_entity.type
_entity.pdbx_description
1 polymer ?
#
loop_
_entity_poly.entity_id
_entity_poly.type
_entity_poly.pdbx_seq_one_letter_code
_entity_poly.pdbx_strand_id
1 'polypeptide(L)'
;MKDIIKQGVQEKFADLRKMGIKTIMITGDNPMTAAAIAAEAGVDDFLAEATPESKLQMIRDFQSKGHLVAMTGDGTNDAPALAQADVAVAMNTGTQAAKEAGNMVDLDSSPT
;
A
#
# COMPACT_ATOMS: atom_id res chain seq x y z
N MET A 1 -18.60 2.90 -5.85
CA MET A 1 -17.85 3.74 -6.81
C MET A 1 -16.66 2.90 -7.22
N LYS A 2 -16.39 2.72 -8.52
CA LYS A 2 -15.33 1.81 -8.99
C LYS A 2 -14.03 2.61 -8.98
N ASP A 3 -13.04 2.20 -8.18
CA ASP A 3 -11.72 2.83 -8.22
C ASP A 3 -11.09 2.58 -9.60
N ILE A 4 -10.68 3.66 -10.25
CA ILE A 4 -10.12 3.63 -11.59
C ILE A 4 -8.61 3.43 -11.45
N ILE A 5 -8.10 2.33 -11.98
CA ILE A 5 -6.67 2.08 -12.04
C ILE A 5 -6.03 3.10 -12.99
N LYS A 6 -5.04 3.84 -12.49
CA LYS A 6 -4.31 4.83 -13.29
C LYS A 6 -3.53 4.14 -14.41
N GLN A 7 -3.48 4.77 -15.58
CA GLN A 7 -2.70 4.27 -16.72
C GLN A 7 -1.21 4.15 -16.34
N GLY A 8 -0.57 3.06 -16.75
CA GLY A 8 0.87 2.80 -16.51
C GLY A 8 1.20 2.08 -15.19
N VAL A 9 0.23 1.88 -14.29
CA VAL A 9 0.48 1.21 -12.99
C VAL A 9 0.99 -0.22 -13.17
N GLN A 10 0.46 -0.97 -14.14
CA GLN A 10 0.93 -2.32 -14.45
C GLN A 10 2.41 -2.38 -14.82
N GLU A 11 2.88 -1.44 -15.67
CA GLU A 11 4.27 -1.37 -16.10
C GLU A 11 5.19 -1.06 -14.92
N LYS A 12 4.75 -0.15 -14.04
CA LYS A 12 5.49 0.22 -12.83
C LYS A 12 5.64 -0.95 -11.86
N PHE A 13 4.58 -1.70 -11.61
CA PHE A 13 4.67 -2.90 -10.78
C PHE A 13 5.52 -4.00 -11.42
N ALA A 14 5.50 -4.12 -12.75
CA ALA A 14 6.41 -5.02 -13.45
C ALA A 14 7.88 -4.61 -13.28
N ASP A 15 8.19 -3.32 -13.32
CA ASP A 15 9.55 -2.82 -13.09
C ASP A 15 10.01 -3.02 -11.64
N LEU A 16 9.13 -2.79 -10.66
CA LEU A 16 9.40 -3.11 -9.25
C LEU A 16 9.68 -4.61 -9.07
N ARG A 17 8.90 -5.48 -9.71
CA ARG A 17 9.14 -6.93 -9.68
C ARG A 17 10.50 -7.29 -10.28
N LYS A 18 10.93 -6.67 -11.38
CA LYS A 18 12.28 -6.87 -11.97
C LYS A 18 13.39 -6.41 -11.04
N MET A 19 13.15 -5.41 -10.21
CA MET A 19 14.08 -4.94 -9.17
C MET A 19 14.10 -5.84 -7.92
N GLY A 20 13.26 -6.88 -7.88
CA GLY A 20 13.14 -7.79 -6.73
C GLY A 20 12.23 -7.26 -5.61
N ILE A 21 11.44 -6.22 -5.88
CA ILE A 21 10.50 -5.64 -4.93
C ILE A 21 9.14 -6.34 -5.10
N LYS A 22 8.64 -6.96 -4.04
CA LYS A 22 7.29 -7.55 -4.01
C LYS A 22 6.26 -6.46 -3.67
N THR A 23 5.18 -6.44 -4.42
CA THR A 23 4.11 -5.44 -4.33
C THR A 23 2.82 -6.10 -3.87
N ILE A 24 2.26 -5.63 -2.76
CA ILE A 24 1.07 -6.21 -2.13
C ILE A 24 0.02 -5.11 -1.99
N MET A 25 -1.16 -5.33 -2.58
CA MET A 25 -2.28 -4.41 -2.44
C MET A 25 -3.02 -4.68 -1.13
N ILE A 26 -3.39 -3.62 -0.39
CA ILE A 26 -4.18 -3.75 0.84
C ILE A 26 -5.46 -2.94 0.67
N THR A 27 -6.62 -3.58 0.79
CA THR A 27 -7.93 -2.92 0.64
C THR A 27 -8.94 -3.41 1.68
N GLY A 28 -9.89 -2.53 2.02
CA GLY A 28 -11.07 -2.88 2.81
C GLY A 28 -12.20 -3.52 1.99
N ASP A 29 -12.04 -3.60 0.67
CA ASP A 29 -13.02 -4.23 -0.22
C ASP A 29 -13.11 -5.73 -0.01
N ASN A 30 -14.23 -6.31 -0.45
CA ASN A 30 -14.42 -7.74 -0.45
C ASN A 30 -13.40 -8.45 -1.38
N PRO A 31 -13.13 -9.75 -1.15
CA PRO A 31 -12.11 -10.50 -1.88
C PRO A 31 -12.33 -10.55 -3.40
N MET A 32 -13.57 -10.54 -3.87
CA MET A 32 -13.88 -10.59 -5.31
C MET A 32 -13.49 -9.29 -6.02
N THR A 33 -13.82 -8.14 -5.43
CA THR A 33 -13.43 -6.83 -5.96
C THR A 33 -11.91 -6.65 -5.87
N ALA A 34 -11.33 -7.01 -4.73
CA ALA A 34 -9.89 -6.93 -4.51
C ALA A 34 -9.10 -7.77 -5.54
N ALA A 35 -9.53 -9.00 -5.80
CA ALA A 35 -8.88 -9.86 -6.80
C ALA A 35 -8.96 -9.27 -8.21
N ALA A 36 -10.11 -8.69 -8.57
CA ALA A 36 -10.28 -8.05 -9.88
C ALA A 36 -9.35 -6.84 -10.06
N ILE A 37 -9.29 -5.96 -9.05
CA ILE A 37 -8.42 -4.78 -9.06
C ILE A 37 -6.96 -5.21 -9.02
N ALA A 38 -6.59 -6.21 -8.21
CA ALA A 38 -5.22 -6.72 -8.12
C ALA A 38 -4.74 -7.29 -9.47
N ALA A 39 -5.57 -8.08 -10.14
CA ALA A 39 -5.27 -8.63 -11.46
C ALA A 39 -5.16 -7.54 -12.52
N GLU A 40 -6.04 -6.55 -12.48
CA GLU A 40 -5.99 -5.40 -13.39
C GLU A 40 -4.82 -4.46 -13.07
N ALA A 41 -4.37 -4.35 -11.81
CA ALA A 41 -3.22 -3.56 -11.43
C ALA A 41 -1.89 -4.27 -11.74
N GLY A 42 -1.85 -5.61 -11.69
CA GLY A 42 -0.65 -6.41 -11.90
C GLY A 42 0.23 -6.60 -10.65
N VAL A 43 -0.33 -6.38 -9.46
CA VAL A 43 0.37 -6.61 -8.17
C VAL A 43 0.67 -8.09 -7.94
N ASP A 44 1.63 -8.39 -7.06
CA ASP A 44 2.02 -9.77 -6.74
C ASP A 44 1.01 -10.48 -5.84
N ASP A 45 0.35 -9.73 -4.96
CA ASP A 45 -0.49 -10.27 -3.90
C ASP A 45 -1.50 -9.21 -3.44
N PHE A 46 -2.53 -9.63 -2.72
CA PHE A 46 -3.46 -8.70 -2.10
C PHE A 46 -4.03 -9.18 -0.77
N LEU A 47 -4.37 -8.22 0.09
CA LEU A 47 -5.15 -8.41 1.31
C LEU A 47 -6.49 -7.69 1.15
N ALA A 48 -7.57 -8.46 1.14
CA ALA A 48 -8.94 -7.96 1.14
C ALA A 48 -9.49 -7.88 2.57
N GLU A 49 -10.55 -7.09 2.76
CA GLU A 49 -11.23 -6.90 4.05
C GLU A 49 -10.24 -6.53 5.18
N ALA A 50 -9.21 -5.76 4.84
CA ALA A 50 -8.10 -5.48 5.75
C ALA A 50 -8.52 -4.60 6.93
N THR A 51 -8.41 -5.13 8.15
CA THR A 51 -8.52 -4.36 9.40
C THR A 51 -7.20 -3.66 9.73
N PRO A 52 -7.19 -2.56 10.51
CA PRO A 52 -5.96 -1.91 10.95
C PRO A 52 -4.94 -2.87 11.58
N GLU A 53 -5.40 -3.84 12.36
CA GLU A 53 -4.57 -4.86 13.01
C GLU A 53 -3.95 -5.80 11.99
N SER A 54 -4.71 -6.21 10.97
CA SER A 54 -4.21 -7.09 9.90
C SER A 54 -3.10 -6.43 9.09
N LYS A 55 -3.19 -5.11 8.84
CA LYS A 55 -2.15 -4.33 8.16
C LYS A 55 -0.86 -4.30 8.98
N LEU A 56 -0.98 -3.98 10.26
CA LEU A 56 0.15 -3.98 11.20
C LEU A 56 0.83 -5.35 11.30
N GLN A 57 0.05 -6.42 11.43
CA GLN A 57 0.57 -7.77 11.53
C GLN A 57 1.33 -8.15 10.26
N MET A 58 0.79 -7.84 9.08
CA MET A 58 1.45 -8.10 7.80
C MET A 58 2.82 -7.42 7.70
N ILE A 59 2.92 -6.14 8.09
CA ILE A 59 4.19 -5.41 8.09
C ILE A 59 5.20 -6.10 9.01
N ARG A 60 4.79 -6.42 10.24
CA ARG A 60 5.66 -7.10 11.23
C ARG A 60 6.10 -8.47 10.74
N ASP A 61 5.23 -9.23 10.09
CA ASP A 61 5.56 -10.55 9.56
C ASP A 61 6.64 -10.45 8.48
N PHE A 62 6.56 -9.48 7.57
CA PHE A 62 7.60 -9.26 6.56
C PHE A 62 8.91 -8.75 7.17
N GLN A 63 8.84 -7.82 8.13
CA GLN A 63 10.00 -7.33 8.87
C GLN A 63 10.69 -8.47 9.65
N SER A 64 9.94 -9.35 10.29
CA SER A 64 10.48 -10.51 11.03
C SER A 64 11.23 -11.50 10.12
N LYS A 65 10.88 -11.53 8.83
CA LYS A 65 11.54 -12.32 7.79
C LYS A 65 12.75 -11.61 7.18
N GLY A 66 13.09 -10.41 7.67
CA GLY A 66 14.22 -9.62 7.21
C GLY A 66 13.96 -8.78 5.95
N HIS A 67 12.70 -8.58 5.57
CA HIS A 67 12.35 -7.66 4.48
C HIS A 67 12.21 -6.23 5.01
N LEU A 68 12.71 -5.27 4.24
CA LEU A 68 12.37 -3.86 4.43
C LEU A 68 10.98 -3.61 3.83
N VAL A 69 10.10 -2.97 4.59
CA VAL A 69 8.71 -2.74 4.20
C VAL A 69 8.47 -1.27 3.95
N ALA A 70 8.07 -0.95 2.71
CA ALA A 70 7.54 0.36 2.36
C ALA A 70 6.01 0.31 2.35
N MET A 71 5.36 1.30 2.95
CA MET A 71 3.90 1.44 2.94
C MET A 71 3.50 2.83 2.46
N THR A 72 2.46 2.89 1.64
CA THR A 72 1.75 4.13 1.30
C THR A 72 0.29 4.06 1.73
N GLY A 73 -0.27 5.20 2.13
CA GLY A 73 -1.66 5.30 2.58
C GLY A 73 -2.09 6.76 2.76
N ASP A 74 -3.39 6.96 2.82
CA ASP A 74 -4.06 8.27 2.89
C ASP A 74 -4.95 8.43 4.13
N GLY A 75 -5.35 7.34 4.77
CA GLY A 75 -6.32 7.34 5.87
C GLY A 75 -5.73 7.44 7.28
N THR A 76 -6.53 7.95 8.22
CA THR A 76 -6.25 7.86 9.67
C THR A 76 -6.06 6.42 10.14
N ASN A 77 -6.75 5.49 9.49
CA ASN A 77 -6.67 4.05 9.77
C ASN A 77 -5.32 3.44 9.38
N ASP A 78 -4.58 4.10 8.49
CA ASP A 78 -3.26 3.65 8.04
C ASP A 78 -2.12 4.24 8.86
N ALA A 79 -2.38 5.26 9.69
CA ALA A 79 -1.35 5.91 10.50
C ALA A 79 -0.55 4.93 11.39
N PRO A 80 -1.16 3.95 12.08
CA PRO A 80 -0.39 2.97 12.85
C PRO A 80 0.50 2.09 11.95
N ALA A 81 -0.01 1.70 10.79
CA ALA A 81 0.69 0.83 9.84
C ALA A 81 1.84 1.60 9.14
N LEU A 82 1.61 2.85 8.76
CA LEU A 82 2.64 3.78 8.29
C LEU A 82 3.74 3.95 9.33
N ALA A 83 3.41 4.21 10.60
CA ALA A 83 4.40 4.34 11.65
C ALA A 83 5.23 3.06 11.93
N GLN A 84 4.69 1.89 11.58
CA GLN A 84 5.38 0.60 11.74
C GLN A 84 6.28 0.24 10.54
N ALA A 85 6.01 0.79 9.34
CA ALA A 85 6.78 0.53 8.13
C ALA A 85 8.19 1.16 8.22
N ASP A 86 9.15 0.57 7.52
CA ASP A 86 10.52 1.09 7.45
C ASP A 86 10.59 2.36 6.59
N VAL A 87 9.73 2.44 5.58
CA VAL A 87 9.53 3.61 4.74
C VAL A 87 8.05 3.89 4.61
N ALA A 88 7.58 5.00 5.17
CA ALA A 88 6.18 5.39 5.09
C ALA A 88 5.98 6.62 4.19
N VAL A 89 5.14 6.47 3.16
CA VAL A 89 4.78 7.52 2.20
C VAL A 89 3.32 7.91 2.39
N ALA A 90 3.09 9.03 3.06
CA ALA A 90 1.76 9.58 3.25
C ALA A 90 1.35 10.41 2.02
N MET A 91 0.11 10.24 1.55
CA MET A 91 -0.40 11.06 0.44
C MET A 91 -0.69 12.50 0.92
N ASN A 92 -0.45 13.51 0.08
CA ASN A 92 -0.72 14.91 0.43
C ASN A 92 -2.21 15.24 0.60
N THR A 93 -3.11 14.47 -0.01
CA THR A 93 -4.55 14.51 0.31
C THR A 93 -4.93 13.76 1.59
N GLY A 94 -3.99 13.04 2.19
CA GLY A 94 -4.21 12.24 3.39
C GLY A 94 -4.40 13.06 4.67
N THR A 95 -4.85 12.39 5.73
CA THR A 95 -5.14 13.04 7.02
C THR A 95 -3.87 13.53 7.72
N GLN A 96 -3.99 14.52 8.63
CA GLN A 96 -2.83 15.00 9.40
C GLN A 96 -2.13 13.86 10.16
N ALA A 97 -2.90 12.93 10.72
CA ALA A 97 -2.35 11.76 11.40
C ALA A 97 -1.49 10.88 10.47
N ALA A 98 -1.89 10.68 9.21
CA ALA A 98 -1.09 9.94 8.24
C ALA A 98 0.19 10.70 7.86
N LYS A 99 0.12 12.03 7.70
CA LYS A 99 1.28 12.88 7.39
C LYS A 99 2.32 12.94 8.51
N GLU A 100 1.86 12.92 9.77
CA GLU A 100 2.75 12.89 10.93
C GLU A 100 3.39 11.51 11.14
N ALA A 101 2.69 10.44 10.76
CA ALA A 101 3.21 9.07 10.82
C ALA A 101 4.14 8.72 9.64
N GLY A 102 3.98 9.38 8.49
CA GLY A 102 4.80 9.17 7.30
C GLY A 102 6.19 9.80 7.39
N ASN A 103 7.22 9.09 6.92
CA ASN A 103 8.57 9.67 6.79
C ASN A 103 8.70 10.55 5.55
N MET A 104 7.88 10.31 4.53
CA MET A 104 7.81 11.07 3.29
C MET A 104 6.37 11.45 2.98
N VAL A 105 6.16 12.65 2.42
CA VAL A 105 4.85 13.10 1.95
C VAL A 105 4.88 13.19 0.43
N ASP A 106 4.02 12.41 -0.22
CA ASP A 106 3.81 12.48 -1.66
C ASP A 106 2.91 13.67 -1.99
N LEU A 107 3.55 14.77 -2.43
CA LEU A 107 2.91 16.04 -2.76
C LEU A 107 1.89 15.94 -3.89
N ASP A 108 2.08 15.01 -4.82
CA ASP A 108 1.21 14.81 -5.98
C ASP A 108 0.06 13.84 -5.70
N SER A 109 0.07 13.17 -4.53
CA SER A 109 -0.93 12.17 -4.13
C SER A 109 -1.16 11.14 -5.24
N SER A 110 -0.05 10.71 -5.83
CA SER A 110 0.00 9.82 -6.97
C SER A 110 1.21 8.91 -6.83
N PRO A 111 1.02 7.58 -6.80
CA PRO A 111 2.13 6.63 -6.74
C PRO A 111 2.92 6.52 -8.07
N THR A 112 3.03 7.62 -8.83
CA THR A 112 3.66 7.72 -10.17
C THR A 112 5.18 7.58 -10.14
#